data_AF-A0A260QZ02-F1
#
_entry.id   AF-A0A260QZ02-F1
#
_cell.length_a   1.000
_cell.length_b   1.000
_cell.length_c   1.000
_cell.angle_alpha   90.00
_cell.angle_beta   90.00
_cell.angle_gamma   90.00
#
_symmetry.space_group_name_H-M   'P 1'
#
loop_
_entity.id
_entity.type
_entity.pdbx_description
1 polymer ?
#
loop_
_entity_poly.entity_id
_entity_poly.type
_entity_poly.pdbx_seq_one_letter_code
_entity_poly.pdbx_strand_id
1 'polypeptide(L)'
;MSTFTKTMRIVGDLDDEFYDDERQRDVWNEASAIGFQLFLWAGLIGGAILPWAANTTGAWIALGILVVSTLISFATIGYSAVRGVNIYTAANAGRLRGIIVGVIAAVGYVGVLVRLQPDVYSQVSSWAGAAVGAVVGGGVVALIIWQMRKRNARFEAEEI
;
A
#
# COMPACT_ATOMS: atom_id res chain seq x y z
N MET A 1 13.77 -11.38 18.63
CA MET A 1 12.78 -10.50 17.94
C MET A 1 13.54 -9.38 17.25
N SER A 2 13.22 -9.02 16.00
CA SER A 2 13.96 -7.96 15.28
C SER A 2 13.62 -6.57 15.83
N THR A 3 14.49 -5.57 15.60
CA THR A 3 14.23 -4.16 15.95
C THR A 3 12.91 -3.67 15.35
N PHE A 4 12.65 -4.02 14.08
CA PHE A 4 11.41 -3.69 13.39
C PHE A 4 10.17 -4.23 14.13
N THR A 5 10.16 -5.52 14.46
CA THR A 5 9.03 -6.13 15.19
C THR A 5 8.84 -5.49 16.57
N LYS A 6 9.93 -5.15 17.27
CA LYS A 6 9.86 -4.47 18.57
C LYS A 6 9.24 -3.08 18.44
N THR A 7 9.67 -2.29 17.46
CA THR A 7 9.11 -0.96 17.21
C THR A 7 7.63 -1.03 16.85
N MET A 8 7.22 -1.97 15.99
CA MET A 8 5.82 -2.10 15.60
C MET A 8 4.92 -2.54 16.76
N ARG A 9 5.41 -3.40 17.68
CA ARG A 9 4.66 -3.73 18.91
C ARG A 9 4.47 -2.52 19.81
N ILE A 10 5.49 -1.68 19.95
CA ILE A 10 5.39 -0.43 20.74
C ILE A 10 4.40 0.54 20.08
N VAL A 11 4.47 0.71 18.75
CA VAL A 11 3.57 1.61 18.01
C VAL A 11 2.10 1.16 18.12
N GLY A 12 1.86 -0.15 18.08
CA GLY A 12 0.51 -0.72 18.21
C GLY A 12 0.07 -1.00 19.65
N ASP A 13 0.92 -0.69 20.64
CA ASP A 13 0.72 -1.00 22.06
C ASP A 13 0.34 -2.48 22.33
N LEU A 14 1.00 -3.39 21.60
CA LEU A 14 0.62 -4.82 21.54
C LEU A 14 1.08 -5.65 22.75
N ASP A 15 1.67 -5.02 23.76
CA ASP A 15 2.15 -5.66 24.99
C ASP A 15 1.21 -5.39 26.18
N ASP A 16 0.09 -4.68 25.96
CA ASP A 16 -0.93 -4.37 26.97
C ASP A 16 -1.78 -5.60 27.36
N GLU A 17 -2.21 -5.66 28.62
CA GLU A 17 -3.05 -6.74 29.18
C GLU A 17 -4.39 -6.90 28.43
N PHE A 18 -4.86 -5.83 27.77
CA PHE A 18 -6.03 -5.85 26.89
C PHE A 18 -5.96 -6.95 25.82
N TYR A 19 -4.76 -7.27 25.32
CA TYR A 19 -4.59 -8.27 24.24
C TYR A 19 -4.62 -9.73 24.72
N ASP A 20 -4.71 -9.96 26.04
CA ASP A 20 -4.84 -11.29 26.64
C ASP A 20 -6.28 -11.83 26.51
N ASP A 21 -7.30 -10.97 26.41
CA ASP A 21 -8.68 -11.36 26.09
C ASP A 21 -8.86 -11.51 24.58
N GLU A 22 -9.03 -12.76 24.12
CA GLU A 22 -9.16 -13.09 22.70
C GLU A 22 -10.35 -12.38 22.03
N ARG A 23 -11.48 -12.26 22.73
CA ARG A 23 -12.69 -11.65 22.16
C ARG A 23 -12.51 -10.15 21.97
N GLN A 24 -11.95 -9.47 22.97
CA GLN A 24 -11.73 -8.03 22.89
C GLN A 24 -10.67 -7.70 21.84
N ARG A 25 -9.60 -8.49 21.79
CA ARG A 25 -8.56 -8.41 20.76
C ARG A 25 -9.13 -8.50 19.35
N ASP A 26 -10.01 -9.46 19.09
CA ASP A 26 -10.55 -9.67 17.74
C ASP A 26 -11.46 -8.52 17.29
N VAL A 27 -12.35 -8.05 18.16
CA VAL A 27 -13.21 -6.89 17.86
C VAL A 27 -12.38 -5.62 17.67
N TRP A 28 -11.35 -5.41 18.48
CA TRP A 28 -10.44 -4.29 18.33
C TRP A 28 -9.63 -4.34 17.03
N ASN A 29 -9.15 -5.53 16.64
CA ASN A 29 -8.47 -5.73 15.38
C ASN A 29 -9.38 -5.45 14.18
N GLU A 30 -10.65 -5.86 14.24
CA GLU A 30 -11.64 -5.55 13.21
C GLU A 30 -11.87 -4.03 13.10
N ALA A 31 -12.11 -3.36 14.23
CA ALA A 31 -12.30 -1.91 14.28
C ALA A 31 -11.06 -1.16 13.76
N SER A 32 -9.87 -1.59 14.17
CA SER A 32 -8.59 -1.03 13.72
C SER A 32 -8.37 -1.24 12.23
N ALA A 33 -8.74 -2.40 11.69
CA ALA A 33 -8.68 -2.68 10.26
C ALA A 33 -9.62 -1.77 9.47
N ILE A 34 -10.86 -1.55 9.96
CA ILE A 34 -11.81 -0.62 9.35
C ILE A 34 -11.24 0.81 9.38
N GLY A 35 -10.78 1.27 10.54
CA GLY A 35 -10.20 2.61 10.72
C GLY A 35 -8.99 2.85 9.81
N PHE A 36 -8.07 1.89 9.73
CA PHE A 36 -6.92 1.95 8.84
C PHE A 36 -7.34 2.04 7.37
N GLN A 37 -8.32 1.26 6.95
CA GLN A 37 -8.83 1.31 5.58
C GLN A 37 -9.50 2.65 5.27
N LEU A 38 -10.30 3.20 6.19
CA LEU A 38 -10.90 4.52 6.03
C LEU A 38 -9.83 5.62 5.89
N PHE A 39 -8.77 5.55 6.70
CA PHE A 39 -7.66 6.50 6.62
C PHE A 39 -6.91 6.39 5.28
N LEU A 40 -6.65 5.17 4.81
CA LEU A 40 -6.06 4.95 3.48
C LEU A 40 -6.95 5.50 2.37
N TRP A 41 -8.26 5.24 2.39
CA TRP A 41 -9.18 5.80 1.41
C TRP A 41 -9.17 7.33 1.41
N ALA A 42 -9.26 7.95 2.58
CA ALA A 42 -9.22 9.40 2.72
C ALA A 42 -7.89 9.97 2.19
N GLY A 43 -6.76 9.36 2.53
CA GLY A 43 -5.43 9.76 2.06
C GLY A 43 -5.28 9.65 0.54
N LEU A 44 -5.71 8.53 -0.05
CA LEU A 44 -5.64 8.32 -1.50
C LEU A 44 -6.56 9.25 -2.28
N ILE A 45 -7.80 9.42 -1.83
CA ILE A 45 -8.76 10.34 -2.45
C ILE A 45 -8.25 11.79 -2.33
N GLY A 46 -7.79 12.18 -1.14
CA GLY A 46 -7.20 13.50 -0.92
C GLY A 46 -5.97 13.73 -1.81
N GLY A 47 -5.07 12.76 -1.88
CA GLY A 47 -3.89 12.79 -2.75
C GLY A 47 -4.24 12.87 -4.25
N ALA A 48 -5.37 12.28 -4.67
CA ALA A 48 -5.86 12.38 -6.03
C ALA A 48 -6.46 13.76 -6.38
N ILE A 49 -7.08 14.43 -5.42
CA ILE A 49 -7.79 15.71 -5.62
C ILE A 49 -6.86 16.91 -5.48
N LEU A 50 -5.99 16.90 -4.46
CA LEU A 50 -5.20 18.06 -4.03
C LEU A 50 -4.32 18.69 -5.13
N PRO A 51 -3.64 17.94 -6.02
CA PRO A 51 -2.84 18.55 -7.10
C PRO A 51 -3.64 19.47 -8.02
N TRP A 52 -4.94 19.22 -8.14
CA TRP A 52 -5.87 19.97 -8.99
C TRP A 52 -6.58 21.08 -8.22
N ALA A 53 -7.01 20.79 -6.99
CA ALA A 53 -7.75 21.75 -6.16
C ALA A 53 -6.87 22.88 -5.60
N ALA A 54 -5.60 22.58 -5.29
CA ALA A 54 -4.69 23.51 -4.62
C ALA A 54 -3.36 23.69 -5.38
N ASN A 55 -3.33 23.36 -6.68
CA ASN A 55 -2.20 23.58 -7.57
C ASN A 55 -0.88 22.99 -7.00
N THR A 56 0.23 23.72 -7.10
CA THR A 56 1.57 23.25 -6.72
C THR A 56 1.69 22.94 -5.22
N THR A 57 1.07 23.75 -4.36
CA THR A 57 1.00 23.48 -2.91
C THR A 57 0.24 22.19 -2.65
N GLY A 58 -0.91 22.03 -3.31
CA GLY A 58 -1.69 20.80 -3.25
C GLY A 58 -0.90 19.56 -3.70
N ALA A 59 -0.08 19.69 -4.74
CA ALA A 59 0.75 18.59 -5.24
C ALA A 59 1.83 18.15 -4.24
N TRP A 60 2.48 19.08 -3.52
CA TRP A 60 3.43 18.72 -2.47
C TRP A 60 2.77 18.05 -1.27
N ILE A 61 1.59 18.54 -0.86
CA ILE A 61 0.82 17.91 0.22
C ILE A 61 0.38 16.50 -0.21
N ALA A 62 -0.15 16.36 -1.42
CA ALA A 62 -0.54 15.08 -1.99
C ALA A 62 0.64 14.09 -2.03
N LEU A 63 1.82 14.53 -2.48
CA LEU A 63 3.02 13.69 -2.49
C LEU A 63 3.35 13.18 -1.09
N GLY A 64 3.33 14.07 -0.09
CA GLY A 64 3.57 13.69 1.31
C GLY A 64 2.58 12.63 1.80
N ILE A 65 1.28 12.83 1.53
CA ILE A 65 0.22 11.88 1.90
C ILE A 65 0.46 10.52 1.21
N LEU A 66 0.65 10.51 -0.11
CA LEU A 66 0.80 9.26 -0.89
C LEU A 66 2.05 8.47 -0.46
N VAL A 67 3.17 9.14 -0.24
CA VAL A 67 4.41 8.51 0.25
C VAL A 67 4.19 7.93 1.64
N VAL A 68 3.62 8.70 2.58
CA VAL A 68 3.37 8.22 3.95
C VAL A 68 2.40 7.03 3.94
N SER A 69 1.30 7.10 3.19
CA SER A 69 0.34 5.98 3.05
C SER A 69 1.01 4.73 2.48
N THR A 70 1.92 4.90 1.51
CA THR A 70 2.69 3.80 0.92
C THR A 70 3.63 3.17 1.95
N LEU A 71 4.36 3.99 2.71
CA LEU A 71 5.27 3.51 3.76
C LEU A 71 4.52 2.77 4.87
N ILE A 72 3.39 3.30 5.35
CA ILE A 72 2.57 2.63 6.36
C ILE A 72 2.06 1.29 5.82
N SER A 73 1.60 1.25 4.56
CA SER A 73 1.14 0.00 3.93
C SER A 73 2.26 -1.04 3.88
N PHE A 74 3.48 -0.65 3.51
CA PHE A 74 4.64 -1.55 3.53
C PHE A 74 5.00 -2.01 4.95
N ALA A 75 4.90 -1.14 5.96
CA ALA A 75 5.13 -1.54 7.35
C ALA A 75 4.09 -2.57 7.82
N THR A 76 2.80 -2.38 7.50
CA THR A 76 1.73 -3.35 7.82
C THR A 76 1.95 -4.69 7.12
N ILE A 77 2.28 -4.68 5.83
CA ILE A 77 2.59 -5.89 5.05
C ILE A 77 3.85 -6.56 5.61
N GLY A 78 4.91 -5.81 5.89
CA GLY A 78 6.15 -6.34 6.43
C GLY A 78 5.96 -6.97 7.82
N TYR A 79 5.21 -6.31 8.71
CA TYR A 79 4.92 -6.84 10.03
C TYR A 79 4.11 -8.13 9.97
N SER A 80 3.06 -8.16 9.13
CA SER A 80 2.24 -9.37 8.96
C SER A 80 3.04 -10.53 8.35
N ALA A 81 3.90 -10.26 7.35
CA ALA A 81 4.80 -11.27 6.77
C ALA A 81 5.78 -11.86 7.81
N VAL A 82 6.41 -11.02 8.64
CA VAL A 82 7.32 -11.47 9.71
C VAL A 82 6.60 -12.29 10.79
N ARG A 83 5.28 -12.08 10.95
CA ARG A 83 4.43 -12.86 11.84
C ARG A 83 3.83 -14.12 11.19
N GLY A 84 4.27 -14.47 9.98
CA GLY A 84 3.86 -15.69 9.29
C GLY A 84 2.47 -15.62 8.66
N VAL A 85 1.85 -14.44 8.58
CA VAL A 85 0.58 -14.28 7.85
C VAL A 85 0.86 -14.48 6.37
N ASN A 86 0.20 -15.47 5.77
CA ASN A 86 0.24 -15.65 4.33
C ASN A 86 -0.63 -14.57 3.66
N ILE A 87 -0.01 -13.43 3.36
CA ILE A 87 -0.66 -12.26 2.76
C ILE A 87 -1.27 -12.63 1.40
N TYR A 88 -0.79 -13.68 0.72
CA TYR A 88 -1.20 -14.03 -0.63
C TYR A 88 -2.40 -14.96 -0.70
N THR A 89 -2.72 -15.69 0.37
CA THR A 89 -4.02 -16.37 0.52
C THR A 89 -5.09 -15.38 0.99
N ALA A 90 -4.71 -14.40 1.81
CA ALA A 90 -5.62 -13.36 2.30
C ALA A 90 -5.92 -12.25 1.26
N ALA A 91 -4.94 -11.88 0.42
CA ALA A 91 -5.05 -10.77 -0.52
C ALA A 91 -5.33 -11.24 -1.96
N ASN A 92 -6.56 -11.03 -2.42
CA ASN A 92 -6.90 -11.10 -3.83
C ASN A 92 -6.70 -9.73 -4.50
N ALA A 93 -5.49 -9.48 -5.02
CA ALA A 93 -5.15 -8.23 -5.71
C ALA A 93 -6.05 -7.91 -6.91
N GLY A 94 -6.61 -8.93 -7.56
CA GLY A 94 -7.58 -8.79 -8.66
C GLY A 94 -9.02 -8.49 -8.23
N ARG A 95 -9.30 -8.39 -6.93
CA ARG A 95 -10.63 -7.99 -6.45
C ARG A 95 -10.87 -6.54 -6.88
N LEU A 96 -12.08 -6.23 -7.33
CA LEU A 96 -12.46 -4.90 -7.83
C LEU A 96 -11.99 -3.76 -6.90
N ARG A 97 -12.07 -3.96 -5.59
CA ARG A 97 -11.55 -3.02 -4.59
C ARG A 97 -10.07 -2.69 -4.77
N GLY A 98 -9.21 -3.70 -4.99
CA GLY A 98 -7.77 -3.50 -5.19
C GLY A 98 -7.49 -2.70 -6.47
N ILE A 99 -8.25 -2.97 -7.53
CA ILE A 99 -8.17 -2.22 -8.80
C ILE A 99 -8.54 -0.75 -8.56
N ILE A 100 -9.66 -0.49 -7.88
CA ILE A 100 -10.10 0.89 -7.57
C ILE A 100 -9.04 1.64 -6.77
N VAL A 101 -8.50 1.03 -5.71
CA VAL A 101 -7.43 1.61 -4.90
C VAL A 101 -6.20 1.93 -5.75
N GLY A 102 -5.79 0.99 -6.61
CA GLY A 102 -4.65 1.19 -7.52
C GLY A 102 -4.87 2.34 -8.51
N VAL A 103 -6.07 2.45 -9.08
CA VAL A 103 -6.43 3.54 -9.99
C VAL A 103 -6.39 4.89 -9.28
N ILE A 104 -6.98 5.02 -8.09
CA ILE A 104 -6.98 6.29 -7.35
C ILE A 104 -5.55 6.69 -6.98
N ALA A 105 -4.73 5.74 -6.51
CA ALA A 105 -3.32 5.99 -6.22
C ALA A 105 -2.57 6.46 -7.47
N ALA A 106 -2.77 5.79 -8.61
CA ALA A 106 -2.15 6.17 -9.88
C ALA A 106 -2.57 7.59 -10.32
N VAL A 107 -3.86 7.93 -10.23
CA VAL A 107 -4.36 9.29 -10.51
C VAL A 107 -3.68 10.33 -9.63
N GLY A 108 -3.52 10.05 -8.33
CA GLY A 108 -2.79 10.93 -7.41
C GLY A 108 -1.34 11.13 -7.80
N TYR A 109 -0.59 10.04 -8.03
CA TYR A 109 0.81 10.15 -8.43
C TYR A 109 0.99 10.87 -9.78
N VAL A 110 0.13 10.58 -10.77
CA VAL A 110 0.15 11.29 -12.06
C VAL A 110 -0.17 12.78 -11.87
N GLY A 111 -1.17 13.12 -11.06
CA GLY A 111 -1.51 14.51 -10.76
C GLY A 111 -0.35 15.27 -10.12
N VAL A 112 0.35 14.64 -9.17
CA VAL A 112 1.56 15.21 -8.57
C VAL A 112 2.66 15.43 -9.62
N LEU A 113 2.96 14.42 -10.43
CA LEU A 113 4.00 14.49 -11.46
C LEU A 113 3.73 15.59 -12.50
N VAL A 114 2.51 15.64 -13.03
CA VAL A 114 2.10 16.67 -14.00
C VAL A 114 2.19 18.07 -13.40
N ARG A 115 1.84 18.24 -12.12
CA ARG A 115 1.83 19.56 -11.48
C ARG A 115 3.21 20.04 -11.06
N LEU A 116 4.09 19.13 -10.62
CA LEU A 116 5.45 19.47 -10.18
C LEU A 116 6.45 19.51 -11.34
N GLN A 117 6.17 18.83 -12.45
CA GLN A 117 7.05 18.76 -13.63
C GLN A 117 6.29 19.08 -14.94
N PRO A 118 5.62 20.24 -15.04
CA PRO A 118 4.74 20.55 -16.18
C PRO A 118 5.48 20.54 -17.52
N ASP A 119 6.73 21.03 -17.56
CA ASP A 119 7.52 21.08 -18.80
C ASP A 119 7.84 19.68 -19.33
N VAL A 120 8.12 18.72 -18.44
CA VAL A 120 8.38 17.32 -18.80
C VAL A 120 7.13 16.69 -19.38
N TYR A 121 5.99 16.81 -18.71
CA TYR A 121 4.74 16.16 -19.13
C TYR A 121 3.93 16.93 -20.17
N SER A 122 4.46 18.04 -20.69
CA SER A 122 3.93 18.72 -21.88
C SER A 122 4.23 17.96 -23.18
N GLN A 123 5.25 17.09 -23.17
CA GLN A 123 5.71 16.36 -24.35
C GLN A 123 5.07 14.97 -24.45
N VAL A 124 4.66 14.58 -25.66
CA VAL A 124 4.09 13.25 -25.95
C VAL A 124 5.07 12.12 -25.63
N SER A 125 6.37 12.34 -25.85
CA SER A 125 7.45 11.40 -25.52
C SER A 125 7.50 11.04 -24.04
N SER A 126 7.25 12.00 -23.16
CA SER A 126 7.23 11.79 -21.70
C SER A 126 6.07 10.91 -21.26
N TRP A 127 4.89 11.08 -21.88
CA TRP A 127 3.75 10.19 -21.63
C TRP A 127 3.98 8.77 -22.14
N ALA A 128 4.65 8.62 -23.30
CA ALA A 128 5.06 7.31 -23.78
C ALA A 128 6.05 6.64 -22.82
N GLY A 129 7.05 7.38 -22.33
CA GLY A 129 7.98 6.91 -21.30
C GLY A 129 7.28 6.51 -20.00
N ALA A 130 6.33 7.32 -19.54
CA ALA A 130 5.53 7.03 -18.35
C ALA A 130 4.68 5.75 -18.51
N ALA A 131 4.05 5.57 -19.67
CA ALA A 131 3.28 4.36 -19.99
C ALA A 131 4.17 3.12 -20.01
N VAL A 132 5.34 3.18 -20.65
CA VAL A 132 6.32 2.09 -20.64
C VAL A 132 6.79 1.80 -19.21
N GLY A 133 7.10 2.83 -18.43
CA GLY A 133 7.48 2.71 -17.02
C GLY A 133 6.40 2.04 -16.18
N ALA A 134 5.14 2.38 -16.39
CA ALA A 134 4.00 1.76 -15.71
C ALA A 134 3.86 0.27 -16.07
N VAL A 135 4.03 -0.10 -17.35
CA VAL A 135 3.98 -1.50 -17.80
C VAL A 135 5.14 -2.30 -17.23
N VAL A 136 6.37 -1.78 -17.32
CA VAL A 136 7.57 -2.47 -16.81
C VAL A 136 7.52 -2.60 -15.29
N GLY A 137 7.22 -1.51 -14.58
CA GLY A 137 7.09 -1.51 -13.12
C GLY A 137 5.99 -2.44 -12.64
N GLY A 138 4.80 -2.37 -13.25
CA GLY A 138 3.70 -3.28 -12.97
C GLY A 138 4.05 -4.74 -13.26
N GLY A 139 4.78 -5.00 -14.36
CA GLY A 139 5.28 -6.32 -14.72
C GLY A 139 6.27 -6.89 -13.70
N VAL A 140 7.21 -6.09 -13.20
CA VAL A 140 8.15 -6.50 -12.14
C VAL A 140 7.40 -6.86 -10.86
N VAL A 141 6.45 -6.04 -10.44
CA VAL A 141 5.61 -6.33 -9.26
C VAL A 141 4.84 -7.64 -9.46
N ALA A 142 4.23 -7.84 -10.62
CA ALA A 142 3.52 -9.08 -10.96
C ALA A 142 4.46 -10.30 -10.94
N LEU A 143 5.69 -10.18 -11.45
CA LEU A 143 6.69 -11.24 -11.45
C LEU A 143 7.14 -11.60 -10.03
N ILE A 144 7.39 -10.61 -9.17
CA ILE A 144 7.72 -10.83 -7.75
C ILE A 144 6.59 -11.60 -7.08
N ILE A 145 5.34 -11.15 -7.25
CA ILE A 145 4.16 -11.84 -6.72
C ILE A 145 4.10 -13.28 -7.24
N TRP A 146 4.34 -13.50 -8.53
CA TRP A 146 4.31 -14.83 -9.14
C TRP A 146 5.40 -15.76 -8.61
N GLN A 147 6.65 -15.30 -8.52
CA GLN A 147 7.77 -16.10 -8.00
C GLN A 147 7.55 -16.48 -6.53
N MET A 148 7.04 -15.57 -5.72
CA MET A 148 6.75 -15.83 -4.31
C MET A 148 5.58 -16.80 -4.15
N ARG A 149 4.51 -16.67 -4.95
CA ARG A 149 3.42 -17.66 -5.01
C ARG A 149 3.94 -19.07 -5.33
N LYS A 150 4.83 -19.15 -6.33
CA LYS A 150 5.44 -20.43 -6.73
C LYS A 150 6.30 -21.04 -5.61
N ARG A 151 6.97 -20.22 -4.80
CA ARG A 151 7.72 -20.70 -3.62
C ARG A 151 6.79 -21.26 -2.55
N ASN A 152 5.71 -20.56 -2.21
CA ASN A 152 4.76 -21.03 -1.19
C ASN A 152 4.07 -22.33 -1.60
N ALA A 153 3.67 -22.47 -2.86
CA ALA A 153 3.07 -23.71 -3.38
C ALA A 153 4.03 -24.92 -3.34
N ARG A 154 5.36 -24.69 -3.32
CA ARG A 154 6.35 -25.77 -3.15
C ARG A 154 6.46 -26.22 -1.70
N PHE A 155 6.42 -25.28 -0.75
CA PHE A 155 6.42 -25.61 0.68
C PHE A 155 5.17 -26.39 1.09
N GLU A 156 3.98 -26.01 0.60
CA GLU A 156 2.74 -26.75 0.84
C GLU A 156 2.75 -28.16 0.23
N ALA A 157 3.51 -28.39 -0.85
CA ALA A 157 3.66 -29.71 -1.49
C ALA A 157 4.74 -30.58 -0.84
N GLU A 158 5.65 -30.01 -0.04
CA GLU A 158 6.68 -30.73 0.72
C GLU A 158 6.19 -31.17 2.11
N GLU A 159 5.07 -30.62 2.60
CA GLU A 159 4.43 -30.99 3.88
C GLU A 159 3.36 -32.11 3.74
N ILE A 160 3.09 -32.62 2.53
CA ILE A 160 2.18 -33.75 2.24
C ILE A 160 2.98 -35.02 1.95
#